data_AF-A0A9X3XDQ8-F1
#
_entry.id   AF-A0A9X3XDQ8-F1
#
_cell.length_a   1.000
_cell.length_b   1.000
_cell.length_c   1.000
_cell.angle_alpha   90.00
_cell.angle_beta   90.00
_cell.angle_gamma   90.00
#
_symmetry.space_group_name_H-M   'P 1'
#
loop_
_entity.id
_entity.type
_entity.pdbx_description
1 polymer ?
#
loop_
_entity_poly.entity_id
_entity_poly.type
_entity_poly.pdbx_seq_one_letter_code
_entity_poly.pdbx_strand_id
1 'polypeptide(L)'
;MTEEKSEELEAAGAGGERSKEPSAEAPETGAGEAPKAAPPYRASYAFLAVVAVITLALDLGSKWWAVQNLDKPFARVDLIKGYLSLALAHNRGGAWGLLQNESENVRRPFFVLVSVVAIAFIVSLYRKLAPNQTALRWGLPLVLGGALGNLVDRIRYGHVIDFIDMYIGNGTGLDKLVEKISGPMREYHWPTYNIADIAIVAGVILMGVDMFTSRKKSAPPKKAEEASS
;
A
#
# COMPACT_ATOMS: atom_id res chain seq x y z
N MET A 1 -2.38 -92.73 -73.74
CA MET A 1 -1.88 -91.50 -73.09
C MET A 1 -0.71 -91.95 -72.21
N THR A 2 0.50 -92.02 -72.77
CA THR A 2 1.53 -90.95 -72.72
C THR A 2 2.03 -90.75 -71.29
N GLU A 3 3.31 -90.73 -70.94
CA GLU A 3 4.58 -90.96 -71.61
C GLU A 3 5.63 -91.06 -70.48
N GLU A 4 6.70 -91.77 -70.77
CA GLU A 4 8.09 -91.60 -70.34
C GLU A 4 8.52 -90.49 -69.32
N LYS A 5 9.49 -90.87 -68.47
CA LYS A 5 10.81 -90.22 -68.23
C LYS A 5 11.08 -89.27 -67.04
N SER A 6 12.23 -89.60 -66.41
CA SER A 6 13.39 -88.76 -66.04
C SER A 6 13.37 -87.80 -64.82
N GLU A 7 14.40 -88.03 -63.98
CA GLU A 7 15.43 -87.08 -63.53
C GLU A 7 15.15 -86.07 -62.40
N GLU A 8 15.91 -86.29 -61.31
CA GLU A 8 16.84 -85.38 -60.63
C GLU A 8 16.49 -83.93 -60.23
N LEU A 9 16.83 -83.66 -58.94
CA LEU A 9 17.40 -82.43 -58.37
C LEU A 9 16.50 -81.20 -58.12
N GLU A 10 16.19 -80.97 -56.83
CA GLU A 10 16.19 -79.62 -56.21
C GLU A 10 16.79 -79.75 -54.80
N ALA A 11 18.01 -79.28 -54.54
CA ALA A 11 18.47 -77.90 -54.40
C ALA A 11 18.24 -77.33 -52.99
N ALA A 12 19.37 -77.04 -52.35
CA ALA A 12 19.50 -76.35 -51.08
C ALA A 12 18.85 -74.95 -51.12
N GLY A 13 18.10 -74.61 -50.08
CA GLY A 13 17.51 -73.29 -49.89
C GLY A 13 17.67 -72.83 -48.44
N ALA A 14 18.50 -71.81 -48.26
CA ALA A 14 18.90 -71.21 -47.00
C ALA A 14 17.73 -70.71 -46.15
N GLY A 15 17.78 -70.99 -44.85
CA GLY A 15 16.96 -70.35 -43.84
C GLY A 15 17.36 -68.88 -43.68
N GLY A 16 16.57 -67.98 -44.26
CA GLY A 16 16.73 -66.54 -44.09
C GLY A 16 16.33 -66.10 -42.68
N GLU A 17 17.30 -65.54 -41.97
CA GLU A 17 17.10 -64.74 -40.77
C GLU A 17 16.15 -63.58 -41.08
N ARG A 18 14.99 -63.54 -40.40
CA ARG A 18 14.13 -62.36 -40.38
C ARG A 18 14.39 -61.62 -39.09
N SER A 19 15.23 -60.60 -39.19
CA SER A 19 15.49 -59.59 -38.17
C SER A 19 14.16 -59.03 -37.62
N LYS A 20 13.93 -59.24 -36.32
CA LYS A 20 12.89 -58.52 -35.58
C LYS A 20 13.40 -57.10 -35.32
N GLU A 21 12.79 -56.12 -35.97
CA GLU A 21 12.87 -54.73 -35.51
C GLU A 21 12.30 -54.64 -34.09
N PRO A 22 12.96 -53.92 -33.15
CA PRO A 22 12.33 -53.57 -31.90
C PRO A 22 11.31 -52.47 -32.17
N SER A 23 10.03 -52.79 -31.99
CA SER A 23 8.94 -51.82 -31.91
C SER A 23 9.31 -50.76 -30.87
N ALA A 24 9.55 -49.54 -31.31
CA ALA A 24 9.77 -48.40 -30.44
C ALA A 24 8.51 -48.19 -29.59
N GLU A 25 8.62 -48.51 -28.30
CA GLU A 25 7.64 -48.19 -27.29
C GLU A 25 7.59 -46.65 -27.18
N ALA A 26 6.46 -46.06 -27.60
CA ALA A 26 6.23 -44.64 -27.43
C ALA A 26 6.28 -44.31 -25.93
N PRO A 27 7.01 -43.26 -25.50
CA PRO A 27 6.98 -42.88 -24.10
C PRO A 27 5.54 -42.44 -23.77
N GLU A 28 4.92 -43.13 -22.82
CA GLU A 28 3.68 -42.67 -22.20
C GLU A 28 3.92 -41.25 -21.71
N THR A 29 3.34 -40.29 -22.42
CA THR A 29 3.32 -38.90 -22.00
C THR A 29 2.47 -38.85 -20.76
N GLY A 30 3.12 -38.91 -19.60
CA GLY A 30 2.51 -38.58 -18.33
C GLY A 30 1.83 -37.23 -18.50
N ALA A 31 0.50 -37.26 -18.55
CA ALA A 31 -0.33 -36.07 -18.53
C ALA A 31 -0.02 -35.35 -17.21
N GLY A 32 0.91 -34.40 -17.27
CA GLY A 32 1.27 -33.57 -16.13
C GLY A 32 -0.01 -32.95 -15.60
N GLU A 33 -0.34 -33.27 -14.34
CA GLU A 33 -1.42 -32.61 -13.62
C GLU A 33 -1.29 -31.11 -13.85
N ALA A 34 -2.32 -30.51 -14.46
CA ALA A 34 -2.39 -29.08 -14.63
C ALA A 34 -2.13 -28.42 -13.26
N PRO A 35 -1.23 -27.43 -13.15
CA PRO A 35 -0.86 -26.86 -11.86
C PRO A 35 -2.12 -26.41 -11.14
N LYS A 36 -2.40 -27.05 -9.99
CA LYS A 36 -3.56 -26.80 -9.14
C LYS A 36 -3.60 -25.29 -8.87
N ALA A 37 -4.62 -24.60 -9.38
CA ALA A 37 -4.72 -23.16 -9.29
C ALA A 37 -4.54 -22.74 -7.82
N ALA A 38 -3.55 -21.87 -7.56
CA ALA A 38 -3.27 -21.40 -6.21
C ALA A 38 -4.54 -20.79 -5.60
N PRO A 39 -4.82 -21.02 -4.31
CA PRO A 39 -6.01 -20.48 -3.68
C PRO A 39 -6.04 -18.94 -3.83
N PRO A 40 -7.22 -18.33 -4.00
CA PRO A 40 -7.33 -16.89 -4.15
C PRO A 40 -6.74 -16.20 -2.92
N TYR A 41 -5.83 -15.25 -3.16
CA TYR A 41 -5.20 -14.48 -2.09
C TYR A 41 -6.26 -13.79 -1.22
N ARG A 42 -6.14 -13.94 0.10
CA ARG A 42 -6.97 -13.23 1.08
C ARG A 42 -6.11 -12.28 1.89
N ALA A 43 -6.47 -11.01 1.90
CA ALA A 43 -5.82 -10.02 2.75
C ALA A 43 -5.99 -10.39 4.22
N SER A 44 -4.90 -10.35 4.99
CA SER A 44 -4.92 -10.72 6.41
C SER A 44 -5.52 -9.59 7.23
N TYR A 45 -6.76 -9.76 7.70
CA TYR A 45 -7.39 -8.80 8.61
C TYR A 45 -6.64 -8.68 9.94
N ALA A 46 -5.91 -9.73 10.36
CA ALA A 46 -5.02 -9.64 11.52
C ALA A 46 -3.88 -8.65 11.26
N PHE A 47 -3.28 -8.67 10.08
CA PHE A 47 -2.25 -7.69 9.70
C PHE A 47 -2.81 -6.27 9.67
N LEU A 48 -3.99 -6.07 9.04
CA LEU A 48 -4.68 -4.78 9.05
C LEU A 48 -4.89 -4.27 10.48
N ALA A 49 -5.47 -5.12 11.34
CA ALA A 49 -5.80 -4.76 12.71
C ALA A 49 -4.55 -4.44 13.52
N VAL A 50 -3.49 -5.25 13.44
CA VAL A 50 -2.25 -5.03 14.19
C VAL A 50 -1.62 -3.69 13.81
N VAL A 51 -1.44 -3.41 12.52
CA VAL A 51 -0.82 -2.16 12.08
C VAL A 51 -1.70 -0.96 12.46
N ALA A 52 -3.02 -1.04 12.24
CA ALA A 52 -3.94 0.03 12.60
C ALA A 52 -3.99 0.30 14.12
N VAL A 53 -3.97 -0.75 14.94
CA VAL A 53 -3.95 -0.64 16.41
C VAL A 53 -2.63 -0.06 16.90
N ILE A 54 -1.49 -0.45 16.33
CA ILE A 54 -0.19 0.14 16.67
C ILE A 54 -0.20 1.63 16.31
N THR A 55 -0.62 2.00 15.11
CA THR A 55 -0.74 3.40 14.69
C THR A 55 -1.66 4.20 15.62
N LEU A 56 -2.82 3.64 15.97
CA LEU A 56 -3.77 4.25 16.90
C LEU A 56 -3.16 4.43 18.29
N ALA A 57 -2.47 3.42 18.81
CA ALA A 57 -1.85 3.47 20.14
C ALA A 57 -0.74 4.52 20.19
N LEU A 58 0.08 4.63 19.13
CA LEU A 58 1.10 5.67 19.00
C LEU A 58 0.47 7.06 18.98
N ASP A 59 -0.60 7.26 18.20
CA ASP A 59 -1.31 8.53 18.14
C ASP A 59 -1.92 8.92 19.49
N LEU A 60 -2.76 8.07 20.07
CA LEU A 60 -3.42 8.35 21.35
C LEU A 60 -2.41 8.52 22.50
N GLY A 61 -1.35 7.71 22.53
CA GLY A 61 -0.28 7.84 23.50
C GLY A 61 0.48 9.16 23.37
N SER A 62 0.79 9.57 22.13
CA SER A 62 1.49 10.84 21.86
C SER A 62 0.64 12.06 22.21
N LYS A 63 -0.66 12.03 21.90
CA LYS A 63 -1.63 13.08 22.26
C LYS A 63 -1.84 13.19 23.76
N TRP A 64 -1.95 12.04 24.43
CA TRP A 64 -2.03 12.01 25.89
C TRP A 64 -0.78 12.64 26.51
N TRP A 65 0.41 12.25 26.05
CA TRP A 65 1.67 12.87 26.50
C TRP A 65 1.69 14.38 26.23
N ALA A 66 1.26 14.81 25.05
CA ALA A 66 1.22 16.23 24.68
C ALA A 66 0.32 17.03 25.62
N VAL A 67 -0.89 16.55 25.91
CA VAL A 67 -1.80 17.21 26.86
C VAL A 67 -1.17 17.29 28.26
N GLN A 68 -0.55 16.22 28.76
CA GLN A 68 0.04 16.25 30.11
C GLN A 68 1.23 17.19 30.25
N ASN A 69 2.00 17.41 29.18
CA ASN A 69 3.28 18.13 29.24
C ASN A 69 3.20 19.55 28.65
N LEU A 70 2.31 19.78 27.70
CA LEU A 70 2.22 21.01 26.91
C LEU A 70 0.94 21.82 27.15
N ASP A 71 -0.02 21.33 27.94
CA ASP A 71 -1.23 22.09 28.35
C ASP A 71 -0.91 23.10 29.47
N LYS A 72 0.07 23.96 29.21
CA LYS A 72 0.44 25.09 30.07
C LYS A 72 0.57 26.33 29.21
N PRO A 73 0.24 27.53 29.73
CA PRO A 73 0.40 28.77 28.99
C PRO A 73 1.82 28.91 28.44
N PHE A 74 1.93 29.16 27.13
CA PHE A 74 3.21 29.34 26.42
C PHE A 74 4.16 28.12 26.46
N ALA A 75 3.68 26.93 26.82
CA ALA A 75 4.50 25.73 26.74
C ALA A 75 4.81 25.38 25.29
N ARG A 76 6.10 25.44 24.97
CA ARG A 76 6.68 25.08 23.68
C ARG A 76 8.01 24.39 23.94
N VAL A 77 8.24 23.27 23.25
CA VAL A 77 9.52 22.56 23.29
C VAL A 77 10.13 22.61 21.91
N ASP A 78 11.15 23.43 21.70
CA ASP A 78 11.86 23.49 20.43
C ASP A 78 12.74 22.24 20.27
N LEU A 79 12.39 21.38 19.30
CA LEU A 79 13.19 20.21 18.93
C LEU A 79 14.32 20.60 17.99
N ILE A 80 14.00 21.47 17.02
CA ILE A 80 14.96 22.05 16.09
C ILE A 80 14.65 23.55 16.04
N LYS A 81 15.53 24.35 16.66
CA LYS A 81 15.34 25.80 16.74
C LYS A 81 15.14 26.39 15.35
N GLY A 82 14.04 27.13 15.18
CA GLY A 82 13.67 27.79 13.93
C GLY A 82 13.04 26.90 12.86
N TYR A 83 12.75 25.63 13.18
CA TYR A 83 12.20 24.66 12.24
C TYR A 83 11.07 23.79 12.81
N LEU A 84 11.24 23.26 14.02
CA LEU A 84 10.35 22.26 14.60
C LEU A 84 10.23 22.43 16.11
N SER A 85 9.00 22.55 16.58
CA SER A 85 8.68 22.57 18.00
C SER A 85 7.51 21.66 18.31
N LEU A 86 7.33 21.37 19.61
CA LEU A 86 6.13 20.75 20.14
C LEU A 86 5.33 21.80 20.91
N ALA A 87 4.11 22.06 20.48
CA ALA A 87 3.21 23.05 21.07
C ALA A 87 1.76 22.57 20.92
N LEU A 88 1.01 22.51 22.03
CA LEU A 88 -0.35 21.99 22.03
C LEU A 88 -1.31 22.90 21.26
N ALA A 89 -2.09 22.33 20.35
CA ALA A 89 -3.13 23.00 19.59
C ALA A 89 -4.42 22.16 19.58
N HIS A 90 -5.55 22.82 19.82
CA HIS A 90 -6.87 22.20 19.82
C HIS A 90 -7.60 22.48 18.50
N ASN A 91 -7.45 21.56 17.54
CA ASN A 91 -7.94 21.74 16.18
C ASN A 91 -9.41 21.35 16.05
N ARG A 92 -10.27 22.37 16.12
CA ARG A 92 -11.72 22.23 15.95
C ARG A 92 -12.13 22.07 14.49
N GLY A 93 -11.35 22.62 13.56
CA GLY A 93 -11.62 22.59 12.12
C GLY A 93 -10.95 21.40 11.43
N GLY A 94 -10.89 21.46 10.11
CA GLY A 94 -10.03 20.61 9.30
C GLY A 94 -8.77 21.36 8.87
N ALA A 95 -8.01 20.73 7.99
CA ALA A 95 -6.90 21.39 7.31
C ALA A 95 -7.33 22.74 6.70
N TRP A 96 -6.46 23.73 6.83
CA TRP A 96 -6.45 25.04 6.17
C TRP A 96 -7.68 25.88 6.52
N GLY A 97 -8.18 25.72 7.75
CA GLY A 97 -9.33 26.49 8.21
C GLY A 97 -10.68 25.88 7.90
N LEU A 98 -10.74 24.67 7.34
CA LEU A 98 -11.99 24.05 6.92
C LEU A 98 -13.00 23.98 8.08
N LEU A 99 -14.18 24.59 7.88
CA LEU A 99 -15.27 24.70 8.86
C LEU A 99 -14.88 25.31 10.22
N GLN A 100 -13.78 26.08 10.32
CA GLN A 100 -13.40 26.69 11.60
C GLN A 100 -14.42 27.73 12.10
N ASN A 101 -15.09 28.43 11.19
CA ASN A 101 -16.08 29.45 11.52
C ASN A 101 -17.51 28.91 11.72
N GLU A 102 -17.72 27.62 11.45
CA GLU A 102 -19.03 27.00 11.60
C GLU A 102 -19.35 26.65 13.05
N SER A 103 -20.65 26.61 13.34
CA SER A 103 -21.15 26.21 14.65
C SER A 103 -20.74 24.77 15.00
N GLU A 104 -20.58 24.51 16.29
CA GLU A 104 -20.20 23.19 16.80
C GLU A 104 -21.19 22.09 16.38
N ASN A 105 -22.49 22.44 16.32
CA ASN A 105 -23.59 21.56 15.94
C ASN A 105 -23.52 21.10 14.48
N VAL A 106 -22.85 21.85 13.60
CA VAL A 106 -22.62 21.45 12.21
C VAL A 106 -21.27 20.75 12.10
N ARG A 107 -20.24 21.33 12.71
CA ARG A 107 -18.86 20.90 12.56
C ARG A 107 -18.58 19.50 13.11
N ARG A 108 -19.03 19.21 14.33
CA ARG A 108 -18.79 17.92 14.98
C ARG A 108 -19.41 16.76 14.19
N PRO A 109 -20.73 16.74 13.89
CA PRO A 109 -21.32 15.63 13.16
C PRO A 109 -20.74 15.50 11.75
N PHE A 110 -20.41 16.61 11.07
CA PHE A 110 -19.75 16.56 9.77
C PHE A 110 -18.43 15.77 9.82
N PHE A 111 -17.52 16.13 10.72
CA PHE A 111 -16.22 15.45 10.78
C PHE A 111 -16.30 14.01 11.28
N VAL A 112 -17.22 13.71 12.20
CA VAL A 112 -17.50 12.33 12.61
C VAL A 112 -18.01 11.52 11.43
N LEU A 113 -18.99 12.04 10.68
CA LEU A 113 -19.56 11.37 9.52
C LEU A 113 -18.49 11.10 8.44
N VAL A 114 -17.70 12.13 8.08
CA VAL A 114 -16.62 11.98 7.09
C VAL A 114 -15.61 10.92 7.53
N SER A 115 -15.24 10.90 8.81
CA SER A 115 -14.29 9.90 9.33
C SER A 115 -14.88 8.49 9.28
N VAL A 116 -16.14 8.30 9.65
CA VAL A 116 -16.82 7.00 9.58
C VAL A 116 -16.91 6.51 8.13
N VAL A 117 -17.27 7.39 7.19
CA VAL A 117 -17.32 7.07 5.76
C VAL A 117 -15.92 6.68 5.24
N ALA A 118 -14.88 7.44 5.60
CA ALA A 118 -13.51 7.13 5.21
C ALA A 118 -13.04 5.78 5.77
N ILE A 119 -13.31 5.49 7.04
CA ILE A 119 -12.99 4.19 7.66
C ILE A 119 -13.71 3.04 6.94
N ALA A 120 -15.01 3.17 6.69
CA ALA A 120 -15.79 2.17 5.96
C ALA A 120 -15.23 1.94 4.54
N PHE A 121 -14.84 3.02 3.86
CA PHE A 121 -14.20 2.96 2.55
C PHE A 121 -12.85 2.24 2.59
N ILE A 122 -11.98 2.55 3.55
CA ILE A 122 -10.66 1.90 3.72
C ILE A 122 -10.82 0.40 3.99
N VAL A 123 -11.74 0.03 4.89
CA VAL A 123 -12.03 -1.37 5.17
C VAL A 123 -12.52 -2.07 3.90
N SER A 124 -13.45 -1.46 3.15
CA SER A 124 -13.96 -1.98 1.88
C SER A 124 -12.86 -2.18 0.83
N LEU A 125 -11.94 -1.21 0.68
CA LEU A 125 -10.78 -1.33 -0.20
C LEU A 125 -9.87 -2.48 0.22
N TYR A 126 -9.62 -2.66 1.51
CA TYR A 126 -8.77 -3.73 2.01
C TYR A 126 -9.33 -5.12 1.68
N ARG A 127 -10.67 -5.27 1.62
CA ARG A 127 -11.32 -6.54 1.22
C ARG A 127 -11.01 -6.95 -0.23
N LYS A 128 -10.70 -5.97 -1.09
CA LYS A 128 -10.49 -6.14 -2.53
C LYS A 128 -9.01 -6.20 -2.91
N LEU A 129 -8.13 -6.27 -1.92
CA LEU A 129 -6.69 -6.16 -2.10
C LEU A 129 -6.09 -7.37 -2.82
N ALA A 130 -5.41 -7.12 -3.94
CA ALA A 130 -4.75 -8.15 -4.73
C ALA A 130 -3.34 -8.47 -4.19
N PRO A 131 -2.80 -9.69 -4.45
CA PRO A 131 -1.54 -10.11 -3.84
C PRO A 131 -0.31 -9.29 -4.26
N ASN A 132 -0.36 -8.65 -5.42
CA ASN A 132 0.68 -7.80 -5.98
C ASN A 132 0.69 -6.36 -5.43
N GLN A 133 -0.31 -5.97 -4.63
CA GLN A 133 -0.49 -4.60 -4.13
C GLN A 133 0.16 -4.39 -2.76
N THR A 134 1.48 -4.55 -2.69
CA THR A 134 2.23 -4.52 -1.42
C THR A 134 2.24 -3.15 -0.75
N ALA A 135 2.30 -2.07 -1.53
CA ALA A 135 2.24 -0.72 -0.98
C ALA A 135 0.85 -0.43 -0.38
N LEU A 136 -0.22 -0.88 -1.04
CA LEU A 136 -1.59 -0.75 -0.55
C LEU A 136 -1.84 -1.57 0.73
N ARG A 137 -1.21 -2.75 0.87
CA ARG A 137 -1.25 -3.57 2.09
C ARG A 137 -0.76 -2.82 3.33
N TRP A 138 0.26 -1.97 3.19
CA TRP A 138 0.79 -1.15 4.28
C TRP A 138 0.06 0.18 4.41
N GLY A 139 -0.30 0.82 3.29
CA GLY A 139 -0.92 2.13 3.31
C GLY A 139 -2.30 2.14 3.97
N LEU A 140 -3.17 1.18 3.63
CA LEU A 140 -4.53 1.13 4.16
C LEU A 140 -4.61 1.04 5.70
N PRO A 141 -3.87 0.16 6.41
CA PRO A 141 -3.91 0.15 7.86
C PRO A 141 -3.34 1.41 8.51
N LEU A 142 -2.34 2.08 7.90
CA LEU A 142 -1.83 3.36 8.41
C LEU A 142 -2.91 4.45 8.35
N VAL A 143 -3.61 4.58 7.21
CA VAL A 143 -4.73 5.52 7.08
C VAL A 143 -5.86 5.14 8.03
N LEU A 144 -6.17 3.85 8.19
CA LEU A 144 -7.19 3.37 9.13
C LEU A 144 -6.86 3.76 10.58
N GLY A 145 -5.64 3.50 11.04
CA GLY A 145 -5.20 3.84 12.38
C GLY A 145 -5.22 5.34 12.64
N GLY A 146 -4.73 6.15 11.68
CA GLY A 146 -4.77 7.61 11.79
C GLY A 146 -6.20 8.17 11.78
N ALA A 147 -7.06 7.67 10.90
CA ALA A 147 -8.47 8.09 10.85
C ALA A 147 -9.21 7.75 12.16
N LEU A 148 -8.93 6.57 12.75
CA LEU A 148 -9.45 6.19 14.06
C LEU A 148 -8.94 7.11 15.17
N GLY A 149 -7.65 7.46 15.18
CA GLY A 149 -7.07 8.36 16.19
C GLY A 149 -7.72 9.73 16.21
N ASN A 150 -7.85 10.36 15.03
CA ASN A 150 -8.54 11.65 14.91
C ASN A 150 -10.04 11.54 15.21
N LEU A 151 -10.71 10.45 14.84
CA LEU A 151 -12.12 10.22 15.18
C LEU A 151 -12.34 10.10 16.69
N VAL A 152 -11.46 9.38 17.41
CA VAL A 152 -11.55 9.23 18.87
C VAL A 152 -11.51 10.60 19.55
N ASP A 153 -10.60 11.49 19.15
CA ASP A 153 -10.55 12.84 19.69
C ASP A 153 -11.82 13.63 19.38
N ARG A 154 -12.35 13.54 18.15
CA ARG A 154 -13.57 14.25 17.76
C ARG A 154 -14.79 13.79 18.55
N ILE A 155 -14.89 12.50 18.85
CA ILE A 155 -15.96 11.96 19.69
C ILE A 155 -15.79 12.40 21.14
N ARG A 156 -14.56 12.34 21.68
CA ARG A 156 -14.28 12.57 23.10
C ARG A 156 -14.23 14.05 23.48
N TYR A 157 -13.63 14.88 22.63
CA TYR A 157 -13.31 16.28 22.92
C TYR A 157 -13.96 17.26 21.95
N GLY A 158 -14.50 16.79 20.82
CA GLY A 158 -15.09 17.67 19.80
C GLY A 158 -14.07 18.39 18.91
N HIS A 159 -12.79 18.10 19.07
CA HIS A 159 -11.67 18.65 18.32
C HIS A 159 -10.55 17.61 18.28
N VAL A 160 -9.56 17.79 17.42
CA VAL A 160 -8.35 16.94 17.35
C VAL A 160 -7.23 17.60 18.15
N ILE A 161 -6.44 16.80 18.86
CA ILE A 161 -5.25 17.27 19.58
C ILE A 161 -4.08 17.25 18.60
N ASP A 162 -3.59 18.44 18.26
CA ASP A 162 -2.37 18.63 17.47
C ASP A 162 -1.26 19.12 18.38
N PHE A 163 -0.02 18.76 18.06
CA PHE A 163 1.12 19.15 18.91
C PHE A 163 2.45 19.29 18.18
N ILE A 164 2.53 18.89 16.91
CA ILE A 164 3.73 19.05 16.09
C ILE A 164 3.60 20.37 15.32
N ASP A 165 4.47 21.33 15.63
CA ASP A 165 4.49 22.66 15.03
C ASP A 165 5.78 22.84 14.21
N MET A 166 5.63 22.78 12.89
CA MET A 166 6.69 23.11 11.95
C MET A 166 6.61 24.59 11.57
N TYR A 167 7.72 25.30 11.67
CA TYR A 167 7.74 26.73 11.42
C TYR A 167 9.07 27.17 10.83
N ILE A 168 9.12 28.33 10.20
CA ILE A 168 10.36 28.96 9.76
C ILE A 168 10.43 30.33 10.44
N GLY A 169 11.44 30.53 11.30
CA GLY A 169 11.63 31.78 12.02
C GLY A 169 12.92 31.86 12.84
N ASN A 170 13.41 33.07 13.07
CA ASN A 170 14.49 33.45 13.99
C ASN A 170 15.80 32.63 13.92
N GLY A 171 16.67 32.90 12.93
CA GLY A 171 18.12 32.72 13.05
C GLY A 171 18.77 31.64 12.16
N THR A 172 18.24 31.35 10.97
CA THR A 172 18.60 30.15 10.20
C THR A 172 19.25 30.34 8.82
N GLY A 173 19.70 31.48 8.34
CA GLY A 173 20.29 31.63 6.98
C GLY A 173 19.29 31.45 5.81
N LEU A 174 18.42 30.44 5.84
CA LEU A 174 17.24 30.29 4.99
C LEU A 174 16.19 31.36 5.28
N ASP A 175 16.06 31.78 6.54
CA ASP A 175 15.23 32.92 6.95
C ASP A 175 15.59 34.19 6.18
N LYS A 176 16.88 34.48 5.96
CA LYS A 176 17.35 35.64 5.17
C LYS A 176 16.97 35.55 3.71
N LEU A 177 16.99 34.35 3.11
CA LEU A 177 16.57 34.17 1.71
C LEU A 177 15.05 34.39 1.58
N VAL A 178 14.27 33.81 2.50
CA VAL A 178 12.81 33.94 2.52
C VAL A 178 12.39 35.37 2.83
N GLU A 179 13.02 36.04 3.79
CA GLU A 179 12.82 37.45 4.15
C GLU A 179 13.15 38.38 2.98
N LYS A 180 14.23 38.10 2.23
CA LYS A 180 14.57 38.86 1.01
C LYS A 180 13.50 38.76 -0.07
N ILE A 181 12.79 37.63 -0.15
CA ILE A 181 11.70 37.42 -1.12
C ILE A 181 10.36 37.96 -0.58
N SER A 182 10.13 37.93 0.73
CA SER A 182 8.80 38.06 1.33
C SER A 182 8.62 39.28 2.25
N GLY A 183 9.68 40.03 2.58
CA GLY A 183 9.67 41.14 3.54
C GLY A 183 9.93 40.70 4.99
N PRO A 184 9.94 41.63 5.97
CA PRO A 184 10.24 41.34 7.37
C PRO A 184 9.28 40.28 7.95
N MET A 185 9.84 39.21 8.51
CA MET A 185 9.11 37.99 8.83
C MET A 185 8.63 37.95 10.29
N ARG A 186 7.32 37.69 10.48
CA ARG A 186 6.84 36.89 11.62
C ARG A 186 7.14 35.42 11.32
N GLU A 187 7.26 34.59 12.36
CA GLU A 187 7.41 33.15 12.19
C GLU A 187 6.28 32.60 11.29
N TYR A 188 6.64 31.89 10.22
CA TYR A 188 5.64 31.23 9.36
C TYR A 188 5.43 29.81 9.84
N HIS A 189 4.22 29.49 10.25
CA HIS A 189 3.86 28.17 10.76
C HIS A 189 3.14 27.37 9.68
N TRP A 190 3.64 26.17 9.44
CA TRP A 190 2.82 25.13 8.83
C TRP A 190 1.72 24.75 9.82
N PRO A 191 0.50 24.43 9.37
CA PRO A 191 -0.58 24.04 10.26
C PRO A 191 -0.16 22.87 11.14
N THR A 192 -0.36 23.00 12.45
CA THR A 192 0.00 21.99 13.43
C THR A 192 -0.67 20.67 13.12
N TYR A 193 0.02 19.56 13.38
CA TYR A 193 -0.48 18.22 13.08
C TYR A 193 -0.06 17.22 14.17
N ASN A 194 -0.45 15.96 14.01
CA ASN A 194 -0.17 14.88 14.95
C ASN A 194 0.30 13.60 14.24
N ILE A 195 0.48 12.53 15.01
CA ILE A 195 0.94 11.23 14.51
C ILE A 195 -0.11 10.56 13.61
N ALA A 196 -1.40 10.70 13.90
CA ALA A 196 -2.47 10.25 13.01
C ALA A 196 -2.37 10.90 11.61
N ASP A 197 -2.09 12.20 11.53
CA ASP A 197 -1.93 12.91 10.25
C ASP A 197 -0.71 12.41 9.46
N ILE A 198 0.42 12.19 10.15
CA ILE A 198 1.62 11.58 9.54
C ILE A 198 1.28 10.20 8.97
N ALA A 199 0.55 9.37 9.72
CA ALA A 199 0.16 8.03 9.27
C ALA A 199 -0.79 8.09 8.06
N ILE A 200 -1.74 9.02 8.05
CA ILE A 200 -2.63 9.26 6.91
C ILE A 200 -1.82 9.67 5.68
N VAL A 201 -0.92 10.66 5.80
CA VAL A 201 -0.09 11.13 4.69
C VAL A 201 0.80 10.01 4.15
N ALA A 202 1.51 9.29 5.03
CA ALA A 202 2.35 8.16 4.64
C ALA A 202 1.53 7.06 3.94
N GLY A 203 0.35 6.74 4.48
CA GLY A 203 -0.54 5.75 3.90
C GLY A 203 -1.06 6.16 2.52
N VAL A 204 -1.47 7.42 2.34
CA VAL A 204 -1.91 7.96 1.04
C VAL A 204 -0.77 7.97 0.03
N ILE A 205 0.47 8.32 0.43
CA ILE A 205 1.65 8.23 -0.44
C ILE A 205 1.85 6.78 -0.93
N LEU A 206 1.77 5.80 -0.02
CA LEU A 206 1.89 4.38 -0.40
C LEU A 206 0.77 3.94 -1.35
N MET A 207 -0.46 4.43 -1.16
CA MET A 207 -1.56 4.21 -2.10
C MET A 207 -1.26 4.81 -3.48
N GLY A 208 -0.69 6.01 -3.52
CA GLY A 208 -0.23 6.63 -4.76
C GLY A 208 0.86 5.82 -5.46
N VAL A 209 1.85 5.32 -4.73
CA VAL A 209 2.92 4.46 -5.27
C VAL A 209 2.34 3.18 -5.88
N ASP A 210 1.36 2.56 -5.23
CA ASP A 210 0.67 1.36 -5.78
C ASP A 210 -0.02 1.66 -7.11
N MET A 211 -0.65 2.83 -7.23
CA MET A 211 -1.33 3.26 -8.46
C MET A 211 -0.34 3.39 -9.64
N PHE A 212 0.84 3.96 -9.41
CA PHE A 212 1.85 4.14 -10.47
C PHE A 212 2.60 2.84 -10.82
N THR A 213 2.79 1.94 -9.85
CA THR A 213 3.52 0.68 -10.07
C THR A 213 2.62 -0.41 -10.67
N SER A 214 1.33 -0.44 -10.33
CA SER A 214 0.36 -1.39 -10.89
C SER A 214 0.10 -1.16 -12.39
N ARG A 215 0.15 0.09 -12.86
CA ARG A 215 -0.04 0.45 -14.28
C ARG A 215 1.06 -0.07 -15.20
N LYS A 216 2.29 -0.24 -14.69
CA LYS A 216 3.44 -0.76 -15.47
C LYS A 216 3.37 -2.26 -15.73
N LYS A 217 2.68 -3.04 -14.87
CA LYS A 217 2.56 -4.50 -15.03
C LYS A 217 1.53 -4.91 -16.10
N SER A 218 0.67 -4.00 -16.54
CA SER A 218 -0.37 -4.24 -17.53
C SER A 218 -0.01 -3.83 -18.96
N ALA A 219 1.21 -3.35 -19.22
CA ALA A 219 1.67 -3.10 -20.59
C ALA A 219 1.99 -4.44 -21.26
N PRO A 220 1.32 -4.81 -22.38
CA PRO A 220 1.65 -6.03 -23.09
C PRO A 220 3.10 -5.96 -23.60
N PRO A 221 3.84 -7.09 -23.64
CA PRO A 221 5.16 -7.11 -24.26
C PRO A 221 5.03 -6.63 -25.70
N LYS A 222 5.87 -5.65 -26.11
CA LYS A 222 6.04 -5.31 -27.53
C LYS A 222 6.37 -6.63 -28.23
N LYS A 223 5.47 -7.08 -29.12
CA LYS A 223 5.73 -8.23 -29.99
C LYS A 223 7.07 -7.99 -30.67
N ALA A 224 7.92 -9.02 -30.66
CA ALA A 224 9.11 -9.10 -31.48
C ALA A 224 8.70 -8.92 -32.95
N GLU A 225 8.83 -7.70 -33.44
CA GLU A 225 8.73 -7.33 -34.85
C GLU A 225 10.17 -7.23 -35.35
N GLU A 226 10.85 -8.38 -35.44
CA GLU A 226 12.18 -8.52 -36.08
C GLU A 226 12.53 -10.02 -36.12
N ALA A 227 11.72 -10.81 -36.83
CA ALA A 227 12.07 -12.16 -37.27
C ALA A 227 11.30 -12.48 -38.55
N SER A 228 11.46 -11.63 -39.57
CA SER A 228 11.10 -11.90 -40.97
C SER A 228 11.57 -10.72 -41.83
N SER A 229 12.87 -10.62 -42.07
CA SER A 229 13.46 -9.94 -43.23
C SER A 229 14.77 -10.62 -43.57
#